data_AF-A0A1F4QCT4-F1
#
_entry.id   AF-A0A1F4QCT4-F1
#
_cell.length_a   1.000
_cell.length_b   1.000
_cell.length_c   1.000
_cell.angle_alpha   90.00
_cell.angle_beta   90.00
_cell.angle_gamma   90.00
#
_symmetry.space_group_name_H-M   'P 1'
#
loop_
_entity.id
_entity.type
_entity.pdbx_description
1 polymer ?
#
loop_
_entity_poly.entity_id
_entity_poly.type
_entity_poly.pdbx_seq_one_letter_code
_entity_poly.pdbx_strand_id
1 'polypeptide(L)'
;MDDLFPESDLRGYVREHVLTHFPPGGPSWNTEKSRGEFWFISDPDLQRQLATDWREAQDVYQVRGWKSCVILCGGILEAVLLNALACEASARGGQVISAEASRRDLADLVNAARDRGVLGTGLPLLGQALRGFRHLIHPGVPTGEKVEVTRDEAESALIAVRMCLRQIAASRGG
;
A
#
# COMPACT_ATOMS: atom_id res chain seq x y z
N MET A 1 -36.48 8.88 25.71
CA MET A 1 -35.96 8.24 26.93
C MET A 1 -34.74 7.50 26.46
N ASP A 2 -33.58 8.14 26.61
CA ASP A 2 -32.29 7.61 26.16
C ASP A 2 -31.86 6.48 27.09
N ASP A 3 -32.04 5.23 26.66
CA ASP A 3 -31.41 4.07 27.29
C ASP A 3 -29.99 3.94 26.75
N LEU A 4 -29.10 4.81 27.24
CA LEU A 4 -27.67 4.60 27.15
C LEU A 4 -27.30 3.51 28.17
N PHE A 5 -27.07 2.29 27.66
CA PHE A 5 -26.51 1.20 28.45
C PHE A 5 -25.23 1.67 29.17
N PRO A 6 -25.09 1.45 30.49
CA PRO A 6 -23.87 1.82 31.19
C PRO A 6 -22.68 1.05 30.60
N GLU A 7 -21.56 1.74 30.31
CA GLU A 7 -20.36 1.17 29.65
C GLU A 7 -19.83 -0.12 30.29
N SER A 8 -20.09 -0.33 31.58
CA SER A 8 -19.74 -1.55 32.31
C SER A 8 -20.44 -2.79 31.76
N ASP A 9 -21.64 -2.63 31.23
CA ASP A 9 -22.49 -3.73 30.73
C ASP A 9 -22.07 -4.17 29.32
N LEU A 10 -21.65 -3.21 28.48
CA LEU A 10 -21.08 -3.48 27.16
C LEU A 10 -19.80 -4.32 27.22
N ARG A 11 -18.90 -4.01 28.16
CA ARG A 11 -17.66 -4.79 28.34
C ARG A 11 -17.95 -6.22 28.81
N GLY A 12 -18.93 -6.40 29.70
CA GLY A 12 -19.40 -7.72 30.15
C GLY A 12 -19.99 -8.52 28.99
N TYR A 13 -20.92 -7.90 28.27
CA TYR A 13 -21.61 -8.49 27.12
C TYR A 13 -20.63 -8.95 26.03
N VAL A 14 -19.69 -8.09 25.62
CA VAL A 14 -18.66 -8.43 24.62
C VAL A 14 -17.79 -9.60 25.10
N ARG A 15 -17.42 -9.62 26.39
CA ARG A 15 -16.57 -10.69 26.94
C ARG A 15 -17.26 -12.05 26.97
N GLU A 16 -18.54 -12.07 27.31
CA GLU A 16 -19.32 -13.29 27.48
C GLU A 16 -19.84 -13.84 26.14
N HIS A 17 -20.22 -12.96 25.20
CA HIS A 17 -20.93 -13.37 23.98
C HIS A 17 -20.10 -13.27 22.70
N VAL A 18 -19.03 -12.46 22.69
CA VAL A 18 -18.20 -12.24 21.48
C VAL A 18 -16.82 -12.86 21.64
N LEU A 19 -16.19 -12.72 22.81
CA LEU A 19 -14.82 -13.18 23.04
C LEU A 19 -14.71 -14.66 23.46
N THR A 20 -15.83 -15.34 23.74
CA THR A 20 -15.86 -16.78 24.07
C THR A 20 -15.45 -17.69 22.92
N HIS A 21 -15.49 -17.17 21.68
CA HIS A 21 -14.98 -17.85 20.49
C HIS A 21 -13.51 -17.55 20.16
N PHE A 22 -12.86 -16.67 20.93
CA PHE A 22 -11.43 -16.40 20.80
C PHE A 22 -10.66 -17.20 21.86
N PRO A 23 -9.63 -17.97 21.46
CA PRO A 23 -8.84 -18.75 22.42
C PRO A 23 -8.20 -17.82 23.48
N PRO A 24 -8.07 -18.26 24.76
CA PRO A 24 -7.51 -17.46 25.87
C PRO A 24 -5.99 -17.29 25.80
N GLY A 25 -5.45 -17.33 24.59
CA GLY A 25 -4.14 -16.84 24.22
C GLY A 25 -4.35 -16.13 22.90
N GLY A 26 -4.44 -14.80 22.94
CA GLY A 26 -4.26 -13.99 21.73
C GLY A 26 -2.95 -14.39 21.05
N PRO A 27 -2.79 -14.14 19.74
CA PRO A 27 -1.54 -14.48 19.04
C PRO A 27 -0.37 -14.04 19.92
N SER A 28 0.51 -15.00 20.24
CA SER A 28 1.79 -14.69 20.86
C SER A 28 2.46 -13.69 19.94
N TRP A 29 2.35 -12.40 20.26
CA TRP A 29 3.13 -11.37 19.63
C TRP A 29 4.56 -11.68 20.04
N ASN A 30 5.25 -12.50 19.24
CA ASN A 30 6.70 -12.52 19.24
C ASN A 30 7.09 -11.06 19.24
N THR A 31 7.66 -10.61 20.36
CA THR A 31 8.11 -9.23 20.56
C THR A 31 9.41 -9.01 19.80
N GLU A 32 9.54 -9.61 18.62
CA GLU A 32 10.27 -8.97 17.56
C GLU A 32 9.39 -7.81 17.14
N LYS A 33 9.83 -6.60 17.46
CA LYS A 33 9.28 -5.37 16.91
C LYS A 33 9.39 -5.52 15.39
N SER A 34 8.36 -6.10 14.75
CA SER A 34 8.28 -6.16 13.29
C SER A 34 8.51 -4.75 12.84
N ARG A 35 9.54 -4.53 12.03
CA ARG A 35 9.98 -3.17 11.68
C ARG A 35 8.90 -2.38 10.92
N GLY A 36 7.75 -3.00 10.64
CA GLY A 36 6.68 -2.49 9.80
C GLY A 36 6.97 -2.77 8.32
N GLU A 37 5.93 -2.78 7.50
CA GLU A 37 6.02 -3.04 6.06
C GLU A 37 6.90 -2.02 5.32
N PHE A 38 7.06 -0.83 5.90
CA PHE A 38 7.77 0.32 5.33
C PHE A 38 9.04 0.69 6.10
N TRP A 39 9.65 -0.25 6.82
CA TRP A 39 10.84 -0.01 7.65
C TRP A 39 12.03 0.62 6.92
N PHE A 40 12.11 0.41 5.62
CA PHE A 40 13.18 0.93 4.78
C PHE A 40 12.96 2.40 4.37
N ILE A 41 11.80 3.00 4.64
CA ILE A 41 11.55 4.42 4.39
C ILE A 41 12.23 5.25 5.50
N SER A 42 13.13 6.16 5.13
CA SER A 42 13.90 6.96 6.09
C SER A 42 13.12 8.16 6.64
N ASP A 43 12.18 8.70 5.87
CA ASP A 43 11.30 9.78 6.30
C ASP A 43 10.20 9.21 7.21
N PRO A 44 10.17 9.58 8.51
CA PRO A 44 9.21 9.03 9.46
C PRO A 44 7.76 9.46 9.20
N ASP A 45 7.54 10.63 8.59
CA ASP A 45 6.19 11.09 8.24
C ASP A 45 5.66 10.29 7.06
N LEU A 46 6.47 10.12 6.02
CA LEU A 46 6.14 9.27 4.88
C LEU A 46 5.91 7.81 5.30
N GLN A 47 6.74 7.27 6.19
CA GLN A 47 6.57 5.92 6.71
C GLN A 47 5.23 5.73 7.43
N ARG A 48 4.83 6.68 8.28
CA ARG A 48 3.54 6.64 8.98
C ARG A 48 2.36 6.77 8.04
N GLN A 49 2.46 7.67 7.06
CA GLN A 49 1.45 7.85 6.02
C GLN A 49 1.24 6.55 5.25
N LEU A 50 2.32 5.95 4.73
CA LEU A 50 2.24 4.70 3.97
C LEU A 50 1.70 3.53 4.79
N ALA A 51 2.07 3.42 6.07
CA ALA A 51 1.51 2.40 6.96
C ALA A 51 0.00 2.57 7.18
N THR A 52 -0.47 3.82 7.25
CA THR A 52 -1.89 4.14 7.38
C THR A 52 -2.65 3.83 6.09
N ASP A 53 -2.13 4.30 4.95
CA ASP A 53 -2.73 4.06 3.63
C ASP A 53 -2.77 2.56 3.31
N TRP A 54 -1.74 1.80 3.71
CA TRP A 54 -1.68 0.36 3.49
C TRP A 54 -2.72 -0.40 4.31
N ARG A 55 -2.95 0.01 5.56
CA ARG A 55 -4.05 -0.54 6.37
C ARG A 55 -5.39 -0.18 5.74
N GLU A 56 -5.58 1.09 5.37
CA GLU A 56 -6.82 1.56 4.76
C GLU A 56 -7.12 0.84 3.44
N ALA A 57 -6.12 0.62 2.58
CA ALA A 57 -6.26 -0.13 1.33
C ALA A 57 -6.80 -1.54 1.56
N GLN A 58 -6.35 -2.21 2.63
CA GLN A 58 -6.84 -3.54 3.02
C GLN A 58 -8.27 -3.46 3.57
N ASP A 59 -8.57 -2.48 4.41
CA ASP A 59 -9.91 -2.29 4.99
C ASP A 59 -10.95 -1.99 3.90
N VAL A 60 -10.66 -1.07 2.97
CA VAL A 60 -11.57 -0.74 1.86
C VAL A 60 -11.77 -1.93 0.92
N TYR A 61 -10.77 -2.79 0.74
CA TYR A 61 -10.95 -4.06 0.01
C TYR A 61 -11.96 -4.98 0.71
N GLN A 62 -11.90 -5.11 2.04
CA GLN A 62 -12.86 -5.96 2.79
C GLN A 62 -14.31 -5.50 2.63
N VAL A 63 -14.53 -4.18 2.56
CA VAL A 63 -15.88 -3.60 2.37
C VAL A 63 -16.25 -3.37 0.90
N ARG A 64 -15.53 -3.99 -0.04
CA ARG A 64 -15.80 -3.93 -1.49
C ARG A 64 -15.61 -2.55 -2.14
N GLY A 65 -14.83 -1.68 -1.51
CA GLY A 65 -14.41 -0.38 -2.05
C GLY A 65 -13.30 -0.51 -3.09
N TRP A 66 -13.55 -1.20 -4.21
CA TRP A 66 -12.53 -1.58 -5.20
C TRP A 66 -11.77 -0.39 -5.78
N LYS A 67 -12.50 0.67 -6.17
CA LYS A 67 -11.91 1.89 -6.70
C LYS A 67 -10.97 2.56 -5.69
N SER A 68 -11.42 2.71 -4.44
CA SER A 68 -10.60 3.29 -3.37
C SER A 68 -9.35 2.44 -3.10
N CYS A 69 -9.51 1.11 -3.08
CA CYS A 69 -8.39 0.17 -2.93
C CYS A 69 -7.32 0.40 -4.01
N VAL A 70 -7.73 0.48 -5.28
CA VAL A 70 -6.79 0.70 -6.40
C VAL A 70 -6.13 2.07 -6.32
N ILE A 71 -6.86 3.12 -5.95
CA ILE A 71 -6.31 4.48 -5.79
C ILE A 71 -5.25 4.51 -4.67
N LEU A 72 -5.55 3.95 -3.50
CA LEU A 72 -4.61 3.89 -2.39
C LEU A 72 -3.37 3.06 -2.76
N CYS A 73 -3.55 1.90 -3.38
CA CYS A 73 -2.43 1.06 -3.83
C CYS A 73 -1.53 1.78 -4.85
N GLY A 74 -2.10 2.54 -5.78
CA GLY A 74 -1.33 3.32 -6.75
C GLY A 74 -0.51 4.41 -6.08
N GLY A 75 -1.10 5.20 -5.17
CA GLY A 75 -0.38 6.22 -4.41
C GLY A 75 0.75 5.65 -3.55
N ILE A 76 0.53 4.49 -2.90
CA ILE A 76 1.56 3.77 -2.15
C ILE A 76 2.72 3.35 -3.08
N LEU A 77 2.40 2.78 -4.25
CA LEU A 77 3.43 2.39 -5.23
C LEU A 77 4.24 3.60 -5.71
N GLU A 78 3.60 4.72 -6.00
CA GLU A 78 4.28 5.95 -6.45
C GLU A 78 5.26 6.43 -5.40
N ALA A 79 4.79 6.62 -4.18
CA ALA A 79 5.59 7.10 -3.05
C ALA A 79 6.78 6.17 -2.74
N VAL A 80 6.53 4.86 -2.71
CA VAL A 80 7.57 3.85 -2.45
C VAL A 80 8.63 3.84 -3.54
N LEU A 81 8.23 3.89 -4.81
CA LEU A 81 9.16 3.89 -5.95
C LEU A 81 9.97 5.18 -6.02
N LEU A 82 9.34 6.34 -5.80
CA LEU A 82 10.02 7.63 -5.73
C LEU A 82 11.08 7.63 -4.64
N ASN A 83 10.73 7.19 -3.42
CA ASN A 83 11.69 7.08 -2.33
C ASN A 83 12.83 6.09 -2.67
N ALA A 84 12.51 4.93 -3.25
CA ALA A 84 13.50 3.94 -3.60
C ALA A 84 14.51 4.46 -4.65
N LEU A 85 14.01 5.14 -5.69
CA LEU A 85 14.81 5.78 -6.71
C LEU A 85 15.65 6.94 -6.17
N ALA A 86 15.10 7.76 -5.28
CA ALA A 86 15.84 8.88 -4.68
C ALA A 86 17.01 8.39 -3.82
N CYS A 87 16.82 7.33 -3.04
CA CYS A 87 17.91 6.72 -2.28
C CYS A 87 18.96 6.08 -3.20
N GLU A 88 18.55 5.41 -4.28
CA GLU A 88 19.47 4.81 -5.24
C GLU A 88 20.32 5.89 -5.95
N ALA A 89 19.69 6.98 -6.39
CA ALA A 89 20.39 8.12 -6.99
C ALA A 89 21.40 8.72 -6.02
N SER A 90 21.01 8.89 -4.75
CA SER A 90 21.89 9.39 -3.69
C SER A 90 23.09 8.46 -3.46
N ALA A 91 22.87 7.14 -3.45
CA ALA A 91 23.93 6.14 -3.26
C ALA A 91 24.94 6.12 -4.42
N ARG A 92 24.52 6.43 -5.65
CA ARG A 92 25.40 6.51 -6.83
C ARG A 92 26.00 7.89 -7.07
N GLY A 93 25.80 8.86 -6.16
CA GLY A 93 26.27 10.24 -6.33
C GLY A 93 25.61 10.99 -7.51
N GLY A 94 24.47 10.49 -7.98
CA GLY A 94 23.68 11.09 -9.06
C GLY A 94 22.77 12.21 -8.56
N GLN A 95 22.26 13.04 -9.47
CA GLN A 95 21.25 14.03 -9.11
C GLN A 95 20.00 13.36 -8.59
N VAL A 96 19.50 13.84 -7.45
CA VAL A 96 18.17 13.49 -6.92
C VAL A 96 17.16 13.73 -8.04
N ILE A 97 16.34 12.71 -8.30
CA ILE A 97 15.25 12.79 -9.27
C ILE A 97 14.42 14.05 -8.94
N SER A 98 14.50 15.07 -9.82
CA SER A 98 13.84 16.38 -9.65
C SER A 98 12.34 16.22 -9.38
N ALA A 99 11.73 17.18 -8.69
CA ALA A 99 10.28 17.30 -8.52
C ALA A 99 9.50 17.24 -9.86
N GLU A 100 10.14 17.53 -11.00
CA GLU A 100 9.55 17.34 -12.34
C GLU A 100 9.29 15.86 -12.68
N ALA A 101 10.06 14.93 -12.10
CA ALA A 101 9.78 13.51 -12.19
C ALA A 101 8.68 13.04 -11.22
N SER A 102 8.21 13.91 -10.31
CA SER A 102 6.95 13.69 -9.59
C SER A 102 5.72 13.87 -10.50
N ARG A 103 5.90 14.33 -11.75
CA ARG A 103 4.87 14.30 -12.80
C ARG A 103 4.96 13.07 -13.70
N ARG A 104 5.93 12.17 -13.46
CA ARG A 104 5.99 10.91 -14.17
C ARG A 104 4.83 10.05 -13.75
N ASP A 105 4.22 9.41 -14.73
CA ASP A 105 3.19 8.43 -14.47
C ASP A 105 3.81 7.23 -13.73
N LEU A 106 3.02 6.53 -12.92
CA LEU A 106 3.48 5.39 -12.13
C LEU A 106 4.17 4.32 -13.00
N ALA A 107 3.76 4.17 -14.28
CA ALA A 107 4.45 3.30 -15.24
C ALA A 107 5.91 3.70 -15.52
N ASP A 108 6.19 5.00 -15.62
CA ASP A 108 7.55 5.51 -15.84
C ASP A 108 8.41 5.32 -14.60
N LEU A 109 7.83 5.45 -13.40
CA LEU A 109 8.51 5.16 -12.13
C LEU A 109 8.91 3.68 -12.05
N VAL A 110 8.01 2.78 -12.44
CA VAL A 110 8.28 1.34 -12.51
C VAL A 110 9.40 1.01 -13.48
N ASN A 111 9.38 1.59 -14.69
CA ASN A 111 10.44 1.37 -15.67
C ASN A 111 11.77 1.91 -15.17
N ALA A 112 11.80 3.14 -14.62
CA ALA A 112 12.99 3.73 -14.04
C ALA A 112 13.56 2.88 -12.89
N ALA A 113 12.71 2.29 -12.04
CA ALA A 113 13.13 1.41 -10.96
C ALA A 113 13.68 0.07 -11.46
N ARG A 114 13.12 -0.47 -12.55
CA ARG A 114 13.65 -1.67 -13.21
C ARG A 114 15.02 -1.41 -13.84
N ASP A 115 15.16 -0.31 -14.59
CA ASP A 115 16.40 0.04 -15.29
C ASP A 115 17.57 0.25 -14.32
N ARG A 116 17.26 0.73 -13.10
CA ARG A 116 18.26 0.94 -12.03
C ARG A 116 18.53 -0.30 -11.18
N GLY A 117 17.78 -1.39 -11.38
CA GLY A 117 17.89 -2.62 -10.60
C GLY A 117 17.24 -2.57 -9.22
N VAL A 118 16.41 -1.55 -8.95
CA VAL A 118 15.63 -1.42 -7.70
C VAL A 118 14.48 -2.45 -7.69
N LEU A 119 13.88 -2.68 -8.85
CA LEU A 119 12.90 -3.74 -9.08
C LEU A 119 13.46 -4.80 -10.03
N GLY A 120 13.19 -6.06 -9.73
CA GLY A 120 13.42 -7.20 -10.61
C GLY A 120 12.41 -7.29 -11.76
N THR A 121 12.69 -8.16 -12.73
CA THR A 121 11.91 -8.31 -13.97
C THR A 121 10.58 -9.06 -13.82
N GLY A 122 10.31 -9.68 -12.66
CA GLY A 122 9.16 -10.59 -12.43
C GLY A 122 7.89 -9.97 -11.86
N LEU A 123 7.43 -8.81 -12.35
CA LEU A 123 6.26 -8.09 -11.81
C LEU A 123 5.11 -7.91 -12.83
N PRO A 124 4.50 -9.00 -13.35
CA PRO A 124 3.41 -8.90 -14.32
C PRO A 124 2.15 -8.21 -13.75
N LEU A 125 1.83 -8.44 -12.47
CA LEU A 125 0.66 -7.86 -11.80
C LEU A 125 0.75 -6.36 -11.60
N LEU A 126 1.97 -5.82 -11.61
CA LEU A 126 2.19 -4.38 -11.54
C LEU A 126 1.57 -3.71 -12.78
N GLY A 127 1.75 -4.27 -13.97
CA GLY A 127 1.15 -3.76 -15.21
C GLY A 127 -0.38 -3.62 -15.17
N GLN A 128 -1.07 -4.56 -14.53
CA GLN A 128 -2.53 -4.53 -14.37
C GLN A 128 -2.96 -3.47 -13.35
N ALA A 129 -2.28 -3.42 -12.20
CA ALA A 129 -2.51 -2.39 -11.18
C ALA A 129 -2.28 -0.97 -11.73
N LEU A 130 -1.21 -0.78 -12.53
CA LEU A 130 -0.89 0.47 -13.22
C LEU A 130 -2.00 0.94 -14.15
N ARG A 131 -2.54 0.01 -14.95
CA ARG A 131 -3.62 0.32 -15.89
C ARG A 131 -4.88 0.74 -15.14
N GLY A 132 -5.25 0.00 -14.11
CA GLY A 132 -6.40 0.33 -13.25
C GLY A 132 -6.25 1.70 -12.61
N PHE A 133 -5.10 1.98 -12.00
CA PHE A 133 -4.82 3.27 -11.37
C PHE A 133 -4.85 4.43 -12.38
N ARG A 134 -4.17 4.28 -13.52
CA ARG A 134 -4.10 5.33 -14.54
C ARG A 134 -5.48 5.75 -15.03
N HIS A 135 -6.34 4.77 -15.30
CA HIS A 135 -7.71 5.01 -15.76
C HIS A 135 -8.57 5.80 -14.75
N LEU A 136 -8.23 5.78 -13.47
CA LEU A 136 -9.04 6.41 -12.42
C LEU A 136 -8.65 7.85 -12.10
N ILE A 137 -7.42 8.24 -12.42
CA ILE A 137 -6.84 9.53 -11.96
C ILE A 137 -6.36 10.44 -13.10
N HIS A 138 -6.15 9.92 -14.31
CA HIS A 138 -5.63 10.73 -15.42
C HIS A 138 -6.77 11.40 -16.21
N PRO A 139 -6.81 12.74 -16.27
CA PRO A 139 -7.90 13.49 -16.92
C PRO A 139 -7.93 13.34 -18.45
N GLY A 140 -6.86 12.81 -19.06
CA GLY A 140 -6.74 12.62 -20.52
C GLY A 140 -7.24 11.27 -21.05
N VAL A 141 -7.69 10.35 -20.17
CA VAL A 141 -8.35 9.12 -20.61
C VAL A 141 -9.80 9.47 -20.97
N PRO A 142 -10.29 9.15 -22.19
CA PRO A 142 -11.65 9.48 -22.58
C PRO A 142 -12.64 8.92 -21.56
N THR A 143 -13.43 9.81 -20.95
CA THR A 143 -14.46 9.53 -19.93
C THR A 143 -15.59 8.62 -20.42
N GLY A 144 -15.47 8.05 -21.62
CA GLY A 144 -16.48 7.25 -22.32
C GLY A 144 -16.48 5.77 -21.94
N GLU A 145 -15.37 5.22 -21.46
CA GLU A 145 -15.32 3.86 -20.91
C GLU A 145 -15.25 3.98 -19.39
N LYS A 146 -16.41 3.93 -18.72
CA LYS A 146 -16.45 3.83 -17.25
C LYS A 146 -15.77 2.51 -16.88
N VAL A 147 -14.47 2.55 -16.62
CA VAL A 147 -13.72 1.40 -16.15
C VAL A 147 -14.30 1.03 -14.80
N GLU A 148 -15.14 0.01 -14.80
CA GLU A 148 -15.63 -0.62 -13.58
C GLU A 148 -14.44 -1.35 -12.97
N VAL A 149 -14.03 -0.89 -11.78
CA VAL A 149 -12.97 -1.56 -11.02
C VAL A 149 -13.61 -2.73 -10.31
N THR A 150 -13.22 -3.95 -10.67
CA THR A 150 -13.73 -5.16 -10.06
C THR A 150 -12.85 -5.57 -8.87
N ARG A 151 -13.27 -6.65 -8.21
CA ARG A 151 -12.49 -7.29 -7.16
C ARG A 151 -11.10 -7.70 -7.66
N ASP A 152 -10.99 -8.20 -8.89
CA ASP A 152 -9.75 -8.74 -9.45
C ASP A 152 -8.71 -7.64 -9.67
N GLU A 153 -9.12 -6.44 -10.10
CA GLU A 153 -8.21 -5.28 -10.19
C GLU A 153 -7.74 -4.83 -8.80
N ALA A 154 -8.64 -4.78 -7.82
CA ALA A 154 -8.30 -4.38 -6.45
C ALA A 154 -7.35 -5.39 -5.80
N GLU A 155 -7.59 -6.68 -5.98
CA GLU A 155 -6.70 -7.76 -5.51
C GLU A 155 -5.34 -7.71 -6.19
N SER A 156 -5.32 -7.52 -7.52
CA SER A 156 -4.08 -7.35 -8.28
C SER A 156 -3.26 -6.15 -7.77
N ALA A 157 -3.92 -5.05 -7.40
CA ALA A 157 -3.27 -3.87 -6.85
C ALA A 157 -2.63 -4.13 -5.47
N LEU A 158 -3.36 -4.81 -4.57
CA LEU A 158 -2.81 -5.22 -3.27
C LEU A 158 -1.60 -6.16 -3.43
N ILE A 159 -1.69 -7.14 -4.33
CA ILE A 159 -0.58 -8.06 -4.61
C ILE A 159 0.61 -7.28 -5.18
N ALA A 160 0.38 -6.34 -6.09
CA ALA A 160 1.43 -5.52 -6.68
C ALA A 160 2.19 -4.70 -5.62
N VAL A 161 1.48 -4.09 -4.65
CA VAL A 161 2.12 -3.42 -3.51
C VAL A 161 2.97 -4.40 -2.71
N ARG A 162 2.41 -5.55 -2.27
CA ARG A 162 3.16 -6.55 -1.48
C ARG A 162 4.42 -7.02 -2.21
N MET A 163 4.33 -7.28 -3.51
CA MET A 163 5.48 -7.71 -4.30
C MET A 163 6.53 -6.61 -4.43
N CYS A 164 6.11 -5.35 -4.62
CA CYS A 164 7.01 -4.20 -4.68
C CYS A 164 7.76 -4.00 -3.35
N LEU A 165 7.04 -4.00 -2.22
CA LEU A 165 7.62 -3.88 -0.89
C LEU A 165 8.65 -4.98 -0.62
N ARG A 166 8.32 -6.23 -0.96
CA ARG A 166 9.23 -7.36 -0.78
C ARG A 166 10.54 -7.18 -1.57
N GLN A 167 10.47 -6.70 -2.81
CA GLN A 167 11.66 -6.51 -3.64
C GLN A 167 12.54 -5.35 -3.14
N ILE A 168 11.91 -4.23 -2.74
CA ILE A 168 12.66 -3.08 -2.22
C ILE A 168 13.27 -3.41 -0.85
N ALA A 169 12.56 -4.14 0.00
CA ALA A 169 13.13 -4.62 1.26
C ALA A 169 14.33 -5.56 1.01
N ALA A 170 14.23 -6.47 0.04
CA ALA A 170 15.31 -7.39 -0.31
C ALA A 170 16.55 -6.66 -0.87
N SER A 171 16.37 -5.59 -1.66
CA SER A 171 17.51 -4.81 -2.18
C SER A 171 18.20 -3.92 -1.15
N ARG A 172 17.58 -3.72 0.03
CA ARG A 172 18.11 -2.91 1.14
C ARG A 172 18.54 -3.69 2.37
N GLY A 173 18.21 -4.97 2.44
CA GLY A 173 18.55 -5.87 3.55
C GLY A 173 19.83 -6.69 3.34
N GLY A 174 20.61 -6.36 2.30
CA GLY A 174 21.93 -6.94 2.03
C GLY A 174 23.07 -6.09 2.57
#